data_AF-A0A953Q529-F1
#
_entry.id   AF-A0A953Q529-F1
#
_cell.length_a   1.000
_cell.length_b   1.000
_cell.length_c   1.000
_cell.angle_alpha   90.00
_cell.angle_beta   90.00
_cell.angle_gamma   90.00
#
_symmetry.space_group_name_H-M   'P 1'
#
loop_
_entity.id
_entity.type
_entity.pdbx_description
1 polymer ?
#
loop_
_entity_poly.entity_id
_entity_poly.type
_entity_poly.pdbx_seq_one_letter_code
_entity_poly.pdbx_strand_id
1 'polypeptide(L)' 'MKGPYATTDSNGAYTIHNVPAGSYTVTAWQEEMGTQTAKVTVAAGGQAKADFTFKAK' A
#
# COMPACT_ATOMS: atom_id res chain seq x y z
N MET A 1 -9.80 -8.35 -0.74
CA MET A 1 -8.64 -7.95 -1.57
C MET A 1 -7.87 -9.22 -1.91
N LYS A 2 -7.64 -9.55 -3.19
CA LYS A 2 -6.93 -10.79 -3.59
C LYS A 2 -5.55 -10.39 -4.11
N GLY A 3 -4.52 -10.55 -3.28
CA GLY A 3 -3.15 -10.13 -3.51
C GLY A 3 -2.35 -10.12 -2.20
N PRO A 4 -1.02 -9.93 -2.24
CA PRO A 4 -0.23 -9.78 -1.03
C PRO A 4 -0.69 -8.53 -0.26
N TYR A 5 -0.79 -8.64 1.06
CA TYR A 5 -1.27 -7.59 1.95
C TYR A 5 -0.35 -7.43 3.15
N ALA A 6 -0.39 -6.25 3.76
CA ALA A 6 0.30 -5.95 5.01
C ALA A 6 -0.59 -5.03 5.86
N THR A 7 -0.48 -5.14 7.17
CA THR A 7 -1.10 -4.21 8.12
C THR A 7 -0.06 -3.18 8.53
N THR A 8 -0.46 -1.91 8.64
CA THR A 8 0.42 -0.85 9.14
C THR A 8 0.73 -1.05 10.62
N ASP A 9 1.96 -0.74 11.02
CA ASP A 9 2.35 -0.70 12.43
C ASP A 9 1.84 0.58 13.14
N SER A 10 2.19 0.76 14.42
CA SER A 10 1.79 1.93 15.20
C SER A 10 2.40 3.24 14.71
N ASN A 11 3.43 3.19 13.87
CA ASN A 11 4.04 4.36 13.22
C ASN A 11 3.46 4.61 11.82
N GLY A 12 2.49 3.80 11.37
CA GLY A 12 1.90 3.87 10.04
C GLY A 12 2.77 3.23 8.95
N ALA A 13 3.87 2.56 9.29
CA ALA A 13 4.75 1.90 8.33
C ALA A 13 4.20 0.52 7.96
N TYR A 14 4.39 0.12 6.70
CA TYR A 14 4.01 -1.19 6.21
C TYR A 14 5.05 -1.69 5.18
N THR A 15 5.15 -3.00 5.00
CA THR A 15 6.02 -3.59 3.98
C THR A 15 5.36 -4.82 3.39
N ILE A 16 5.27 -4.86 2.07
CA ILE A 16 4.78 -6.02 1.32
C ILE A 16 5.97 -6.65 0.62
N HIS A 17 6.35 -7.85 1.05
CA HIS A 17 7.48 -8.58 0.47
C HIS A 17 7.06 -9.41 -0.74
N ASN A 18 8.04 -9.76 -1.58
CA ASN A 18 7.86 -10.66 -2.73
C ASN A 18 6.81 -10.17 -3.75
N VAL A 19 6.74 -8.86 -3.98
CA VAL A 19 5.91 -8.30 -5.05
C VAL A 19 6.69 -8.39 -6.36
N PRO A 20 6.21 -9.12 -7.37
CA PRO A 20 6.87 -9.18 -8.67
C PRO A 20 6.94 -7.80 -9.34
N ALA A 21 7.80 -7.68 -10.35
CA ALA A 21 7.84 -6.47 -11.16
C ALA A 21 6.52 -6.27 -11.91
N GLY A 22 5.98 -5.06 -11.90
CA GLY A 22 4.72 -4.76 -12.55
C GLY A 22 4.05 -3.48 -12.05
N SER A 23 2.95 -3.13 -12.72
CA SER A 23 2.10 -2.01 -12.32
C SER A 23 0.95 -2.51 -11.45
N TYR A 24 0.83 -1.95 -10.25
CA TYR A 24 -0.16 -2.36 -9.26
C TYR A 24 -0.99 -1.15 -8.80
N THR A 25 -2.24 -1.43 -8.45
CA THR A 25 -3.07 -0.49 -7.70
C THR A 25 -3.06 -0.95 -6.25
N VAL A 26 -2.45 -0.15 -5.37
CA VAL A 26 -2.42 -0.38 -3.93
C VAL A 26 -3.66 0.28 -3.33
N THR A 27 -4.40 -0.48 -2.52
CA THR A 27 -5.55 0.03 -1.77
C THR A 27 -5.20 0.02 -0.29
N ALA A 28 -5.17 1.21 0.32
CA ALA A 28 -5.09 1.37 1.76
C ALA A 28 -6.50 1.58 2.32
N TRP A 29 -6.84 0.91 3.41
CA TRP A 29 -8.14 1.05 4.06
C TRP A 29 -7.99 1.25 5.55
N GLN A 30 -8.79 2.16 6.09
CA GLN A 30 -8.98 2.34 7.52
C GLN A 30 -10.48 2.45 7.82
N GLU A 31 -10.91 1.89 8.94
CA GLU A 31 -12.32 1.69 9.28
C GLU A 31 -13.15 2.98 9.29
N GLU A 32 -12.61 4.07 9.82
CA GLU A 32 -13.32 5.34 10.02
C GLU A 32 -13.15 6.33 8.86
N MET A 33 -11.99 6.27 8.19
CA MET A 33 -11.51 7.20 7.17
C MET A 33 -11.69 6.64 5.74
N GLY A 34 -12.14 5.39 5.60
CA GLY A 34 -12.47 4.77 4.32
C GLY A 34 -11.26 4.24 3.56
N THR A 35 -11.35 4.24 2.22
CA THR A 35 -10.34 3.67 1.32
C THR A 35 -9.59 4.74 0.54
N GLN A 36 -8.27 4.60 0.42
CA GLN A 36 -7.45 5.31 -0.55
C GLN A 36 -6.80 4.35 -1.53
N THR A 37 -6.54 4.83 -2.75
CA THR A 37 -5.88 4.03 -3.79
C THR A 37 -4.75 4.81 -4.44
N ALA A 38 -3.65 4.12 -4.75
CA ALA A 38 -2.51 4.68 -5.45
C ALA A 38 -2.00 3.68 -6.49
N LYS A 39 -1.58 4.19 -7.66
CA LYS A 39 -0.87 3.37 -8.65
C LYS A 39 0.62 3.40 -8.33
N VAL A 40 1.23 2.23 -8.29
CA VAL A 40 2.67 2.06 -8.09
C VAL A 40 3.24 1.13 -9.14
N THR A 41 4.48 1.38 -9.53
CA THR A 41 5.24 0.50 -10.42
C THR A 41 6.38 -0.11 -9.63
N VAL A 42 6.40 -1.43 -9.52
CA VAL A 42 7.50 -2.18 -8.92
C VAL A 42 8.49 -2.52 -10.02
N ALA A 43 9.71 -1.97 -9.94
CA ALA A 43 10.81 -2.35 -10.81
C ALA A 43 11.34 -3.74 -10.44
N ALA A 44 11.91 -4.47 -11.39
CA ALA A 44 12.51 -5.78 -11.13
C ALA A 44 13.63 -5.69 -10.08
N GLY A 45 13.47 -6.42 -8.97
CA GLY A 45 14.39 -6.38 -7.83
C GLY A 45 14.40 -5.04 -7.06
N GLY A 46 13.50 -4.11 -7.40
CA GLY A 46 13.41 -2.79 -6.78
C GLY A 46 12.34 -2.71 -5.69
N GLN A 47 12.32 -1.57 -5.02
CA GLN A 47 11.27 -1.21 -4.06
C GLN A 47 10.37 -0.12 -4.67
N ALA A 48 9.07 -0.23 -4.44
CA ALA A 48 8.12 0.84 -4.72
C ALA A 48 7.64 1.44 -3.40
N LYS A 49 7.49 2.77 -3.37
CA LYS A 49 6.97 3.52 -2.23
C LYS A 49 5.62 4.13 -2.60
N ALA A 50 4.64 3.94 -1.75
CA ALA A 50 3.40 4.69 -1.76
C ALA A 50 3.16 5.22 -0.37
N ASP A 51 2.82 6.50 -0.27
CA ASP A 51 2.43 7.12 0.98
C ASP A 51 0.93 7.43 0.90
N PHE A 52 0.20 7.06 1.94
CA PHE A 52 -1.22 7.33 2.06
C PHE A 52 -1.45 8.26 3.23
N THR A 53 -2.28 9.29 3.03
CA THR A 53 -2.60 10.26 4.08
C THR A 53 -4.10 10.31 4.23
N PHE A 54 -4.59 9.63 5.27
CA PHE A 54 -5.99 9.72 5.64
C PHE A 54 -6.22 11.01 6.43
N LYS A 55 -7.25 11.76 6.05
CA LYS A 55 -7.70 12.92 6.81
C LYS A 55 -8.83 12.47 7.71
N ALA A 56 -8.64 12.61 9.02
CA ALA A 56 -9.75 12.53 9.96
C ALA A 56 -10.79 13.60 9.61
N LYS A 57 -12.06 13.29 9.86
CA LYS A 57 -13.18 14.20 9.61
C LYS A 57 -13.23 15.33 10.63
#